data_AF-A0A662KDV9-F1
#
_entry.id   AF-A0A662KDV9-F1
#
_cell.length_a   1.000
_cell.length_b   1.000
_cell.length_c   1.000
_cell.angle_alpha   90.00
_cell.angle_beta   90.00
_cell.angle_gamma   90.00
#
_symmetry.space_group_name_H-M   'P 1'
#
loop_
_entity.id
_entity.type
_entity.pdbx_description
1 polymer ?
#
loop_
_entity_poly.entity_id
_entity_poly.type
_entity_poly.pdbx_seq_one_letter_code
_entity_poly.pdbx_strand_id
1 'polypeptide(L)'
;MTIKIFVTGGTFDKEYNELTGELYFKDTHLSELLALGRCTLKVDITTLMMIDSLDMTEEHREIIAESCIKAKENRIIITHGTDTMVDTARALAEKIKDKTIVLTGAMIPYKFGSSDGLFNLGSALSFVQILPSGVY
;
A
#
# COMPACT_ATOMS: atom_id res chain seq x y z
N MET A 1 6.77 -1.36 -18.73
CA MET A 1 6.94 -0.46 -17.58
C MET A 1 6.59 -1.24 -16.32
N THR A 2 7.39 -1.13 -15.27
CA THR A 2 7.14 -1.80 -13.98
C THR A 2 6.41 -0.84 -13.03
N ILE A 3 5.42 -1.33 -12.28
CA ILE A 3 4.78 -0.60 -11.17
C ILE A 3 5.48 -1.01 -9.88
N LYS A 4 5.97 -0.05 -9.11
CA LYS A 4 6.54 -0.32 -7.78
C LYS A 4 5.40 -0.36 -6.76
N ILE A 5 5.41 -1.34 -5.86
CA ILE A 5 4.46 -1.41 -4.74
C ILE A 5 5.27 -1.44 -3.45
N PHE A 6 5.06 -0.44 -2.60
CA PHE A 6 5.61 -0.41 -1.24
C PHE A 6 4.55 -0.86 -0.24
N VAL A 7 4.91 -1.83 0.59
CA VAL A 7 4.04 -2.32 1.67
C VAL A 7 4.45 -1.68 2.98
N THR A 8 3.49 -1.06 3.68
CA THR A 8 3.69 -0.47 5.01
C THR A 8 2.85 -1.15 6.10
N GLY A 9 2.11 -2.20 5.74
CA GLY A 9 1.18 -2.91 6.61
C GLY A 9 -0.25 -2.43 6.42
N GLY A 10 -0.92 -2.10 7.53
CA GLY A 10 -2.35 -1.79 7.53
C GLY A 10 -3.25 -3.01 7.32
N THR A 11 -4.55 -2.77 7.24
CA THR A 11 -5.57 -3.84 7.25
C THR A 11 -5.43 -4.88 6.15
N PHE A 12 -4.78 -4.55 5.02
CA PHE A 12 -4.46 -5.50 3.95
C PHE A 12 -3.77 -6.76 4.45
N ASP A 13 -2.87 -6.61 5.42
CA ASP A 13 -1.95 -7.65 5.85
C ASP A 13 -2.19 -8.08 7.31
N LYS A 14 -3.30 -7.67 7.91
CA LYS A 14 -3.73 -8.15 9.23
C LYS A 14 -4.34 -9.55 9.09
N GLU A 15 -3.83 -10.50 9.85
CA GLU A 15 -4.42 -11.80 10.10
C GLU A 15 -5.15 -11.80 11.45
N TYR A 16 -6.16 -12.65 11.58
CA TYR A 16 -6.93 -12.81 12.82
C TYR A 16 -6.57 -14.12 13.50
N ASN A 17 -6.12 -14.02 14.75
CA ASN A 17 -5.93 -15.18 15.60
C ASN A 17 -7.29 -15.60 16.18
N GLU A 18 -7.88 -16.67 15.65
CA GLU A 18 -9.18 -17.17 16.14
C GLU A 18 -9.15 -17.66 17.60
N LEU A 19 -7.97 -17.96 18.15
CA LEU A 19 -7.81 -18.42 19.52
C LEU A 19 -7.75 -17.25 20.52
N THR A 20 -7.09 -16.15 20.17
CA THR A 20 -6.90 -14.99 21.07
C THR A 20 -7.80 -13.81 20.74
N GLY A 21 -8.36 -13.78 19.53
CA GLY A 21 -9.11 -12.65 18.99
C GLY A 21 -8.26 -11.46 18.54
N GLU A 22 -6.93 -11.62 18.52
CA GLU A 22 -6.00 -10.54 18.18
C GLU A 22 -5.75 -10.44 16.67
N LEU A 23 -5.59 -9.21 16.19
CA LEU A 23 -5.11 -8.94 14.84
C LEU A 23 -3.59 -8.77 14.86
N TYR A 24 -2.88 -9.46 13.97
CA TYR A 24 -1.42 -9.40 13.89
C TYR A 24 -0.94 -9.36 12.43
N PHE A 25 0.31 -8.95 12.23
CA PHE A 25 0.96 -8.96 10.92
C PHE A 25 1.88 -10.18 10.78
N LYS A 26 1.87 -10.81 9.61
CA LYS A 26 2.77 -11.92 9.29
C LYS A 26 3.56 -11.66 8.02
N ASP A 27 2.88 -11.81 6.88
CA ASP A 27 3.42 -11.59 5.55
C ASP A 27 2.42 -10.76 4.75
N THR A 28 2.86 -10.11 3.67
CA THR A 28 1.93 -9.40 2.81
C THR A 28 1.08 -10.36 1.98
N HIS A 29 -0.21 -10.05 1.82
CA HIS A 29 -1.12 -10.82 0.98
C HIS A 29 -1.20 -10.32 -0.47
N LEU A 30 -0.38 -9.34 -0.85
CA LEU A 30 -0.44 -8.73 -2.18
C LEU A 30 -0.21 -9.72 -3.33
N SER A 31 0.75 -10.63 -3.22
CA SER A 31 1.01 -11.63 -4.26
C SER A 31 -0.20 -12.54 -4.50
N GLU A 32 -0.91 -12.92 -3.43
CA GLU A 32 -2.13 -13.72 -3.48
C GLU A 32 -3.27 -12.93 -4.14
N LEU A 33 -3.46 -11.67 -3.71
CA LEU A 33 -4.47 -10.76 -4.27
C LEU A 33 -4.28 -10.51 -5.76
N LEU A 34 -3.04 -10.30 -6.21
CA LEU A 34 -2.72 -10.10 -7.62
C LEU A 34 -3.00 -11.36 -8.45
N ALA A 35 -2.70 -12.54 -7.92
CA ALA A 35 -3.00 -13.81 -8.57
C ALA A 35 -4.53 -14.02 -8.71
N LEU A 36 -5.29 -13.73 -7.65
CA LEU A 36 -6.76 -13.82 -7.67
C LEU A 36 -7.41 -12.85 -8.65
N GLY A 37 -6.89 -11.62 -8.71
CA GLY A 37 -7.28 -10.63 -9.71
C GLY A 37 -6.84 -10.96 -11.14
N ARG A 38 -6.11 -12.07 -11.36
CA ARG A 38 -5.47 -12.44 -12.63
C ARG A 38 -4.66 -11.29 -13.22
N CYS A 39 -3.99 -10.54 -12.35
CA CYS A 39 -3.21 -9.38 -12.75
C CYS A 39 -1.99 -9.81 -13.57
N THR A 40 -1.88 -9.29 -14.79
CA THR A 40 -0.74 -9.56 -15.69
C THR A 40 0.25 -8.39 -15.74
N LEU A 41 0.06 -7.38 -14.90
CA LEU A 41 0.96 -6.22 -14.84
C LEU A 41 2.31 -6.64 -14.25
N LYS A 42 3.39 -6.05 -14.78
CA LYS A 42 4.72 -6.21 -14.19
C LYS A 42 4.80 -5.34 -12.94
N VAL A 43 4.75 -5.99 -11.78
CA VAL A 43 4.88 -5.33 -10.47
C VAL A 43 6.20 -5.71 -9.81
N ASP A 44 6.74 -4.79 -9.02
CA ASP A 44 7.87 -5.03 -8.10
C ASP A 44 7.42 -4.63 -6.70
N ILE A 45 7.29 -5.63 -5.80
CA ILE A 45 6.77 -5.46 -4.45
C ILE A 45 7.93 -5.40 -3.47
N THR A 46 7.93 -4.41 -2.59
CA THR A 46 8.92 -4.30 -1.50
C THR A 46 8.22 -3.93 -0.21
N THR A 47 8.40 -4.75 0.80
CA THR A 47 7.93 -4.44 2.16
C THR A 47 8.91 -3.49 2.82
N LEU A 48 8.43 -2.30 3.17
CA LEU A 48 9.21 -1.31 3.93
C LEU A 48 9.03 -1.54 5.43
N MET A 49 7.81 -1.86 5.84
CA MET A 49 7.43 -2.10 7.24
C MET A 49 6.08 -2.83 7.28
N MET A 50 5.72 -3.33 8.46
CA MET A 50 4.43 -4.00 8.73
C MET A 50 3.88 -3.47 10.05
N ILE A 51 3.28 -2.27 10.01
CA ILE A 51 2.78 -1.59 11.21
C ILE A 51 1.31 -1.19 11.06
N ASP A 52 0.68 -0.93 12.20
CA ASP A 52 -0.60 -0.23 12.22
C ASP A 52 -0.38 1.24 11.85
N SER A 53 -1.28 1.83 11.06
CA SER A 53 -1.22 3.25 10.72
C SER A 53 -1.30 4.16 11.95
N LEU A 54 -1.96 3.72 13.01
CA LEU A 54 -2.02 4.47 14.28
C LEU A 54 -0.67 4.54 15.00
N ASP A 55 0.21 3.56 14.76
CA ASP A 55 1.58 3.53 15.32
C ASP A 55 2.60 4.18 14.37
N MET A 56 2.16 4.73 13.23
CA MET A 56 3.06 5.33 12.25
C MET A 56 3.53 6.73 12.68
N THR A 57 4.84 6.85 12.92
CA THR A 57 5.51 8.10 13.26
C THR A 57 6.00 8.85 12.02
N GLU A 58 6.57 10.04 12.23
CA GLU A 58 7.15 10.83 11.14
C GLU A 58 8.39 10.16 10.53
N GLU A 59 9.20 9.47 11.35
CA GLU A 59 10.35 8.71 10.86
C GLU A 59 9.92 7.60 9.88
N HIS A 60 8.80 6.93 10.16
CA HIS A 60 8.23 5.94 9.25
C HIS A 60 7.80 6.58 7.92
N ARG A 61 7.17 7.77 7.96
CA ARG A 61 6.79 8.51 6.73
C ARG A 61 8.00 8.96 5.94
N GLU A 62 9.09 9.35 6.59
CA GLU A 62 10.35 9.67 5.94
C GLU A 62 10.93 8.46 5.19
N ILE A 63 10.91 7.27 5.80
CA ILE A 63 11.34 6.03 5.14
C ILE A 63 10.53 5.78 3.86
N ILE A 64 9.21 5.98 3.90
CA ILE A 64 8.32 5.83 2.74
C ILE A 64 8.69 6.86 1.65
N ALA A 65 8.86 8.13 2.03
CA ALA A 65 9.21 9.21 1.11
C ALA A 65 10.57 8.98 0.44
N GLU A 66 11.60 8.67 1.21
CA GLU A 66 12.93 8.34 0.69
C GLU A 66 12.89 7.13 -0.25
N SER A 67 12.12 6.10 0.08
CA SER A 67 11.97 4.91 -0.76
C SER A 67 11.32 5.26 -2.10
N CYS A 68 10.31 6.15 -2.10
CA CYS A 68 9.69 6.65 -3.32
C CYS A 68 10.64 7.51 -4.16
N ILE A 69 11.47 8.36 -3.52
CA ILE A 69 12.49 9.18 -4.20
C ILE A 69 13.56 8.30 -4.85
N LYS A 70 14.04 7.28 -4.13
CA LYS A 70 15.08 6.34 -4.58
C LYS A 70 14.59 5.37 -5.66
N ALA A 71 13.28 5.14 -5.76
CA ALA A 71 12.69 4.26 -6.76
C ALA A 71 12.92 4.79 -8.20
N LYS A 72 13.32 3.88 -9.09
CA LYS A 72 13.53 4.20 -10.51
C LYS A 72 12.20 4.32 -11.26
N GLU A 73 11.17 3.67 -10.73
CA GLU A 73 9.82 3.68 -11.25
C GLU A 73 9.14 5.03 -10.97
N ASN A 74 8.34 5.50 -11.93
CA ASN A 74 7.53 6.71 -11.79
C ASN A 74 6.08 6.40 -11.41
N ARG A 75 5.72 5.11 -11.33
CA ARG A 75 4.39 4.61 -10.97
C ARG A 75 4.52 3.79 -9.71
N ILE A 76 4.02 4.33 -8.61
CA ILE A 76 4.19 3.76 -7.27
C ILE A 76 2.82 3.56 -6.65
N ILE A 77 2.60 2.40 -6.06
CA ILE A 77 1.48 2.13 -5.17
C ILE A 77 2.03 1.95 -3.77
N ILE A 78 1.31 2.45 -2.76
CA ILE A 78 1.66 2.23 -1.36
C ILE A 78 0.45 1.60 -0.69
N THR A 79 0.59 0.37 -0.18
CA THR A 79 -0.43 -0.19 0.72
C THR A 79 -0.21 0.35 2.12
N HIS A 80 -1.27 0.88 2.72
CA HIS A 80 -1.23 1.62 3.97
C HIS A 80 -2.49 1.36 4.81
N GLY A 81 -2.38 1.50 6.13
CA GLY A 81 -3.54 1.52 7.03
C GLY A 81 -4.37 2.80 6.85
N THR A 82 -5.69 2.70 6.99
CA THR A 82 -6.62 3.78 6.62
C THR A 82 -6.57 4.99 7.55
N ASP A 83 -6.23 4.79 8.83
CA ASP A 83 -6.36 5.84 9.86
C ASP A 83 -5.48 7.07 9.61
N THR A 84 -4.22 6.86 9.19
CA THR A 84 -3.24 7.95 8.99
C THR A 84 -2.75 8.05 7.54
N MET A 85 -3.43 7.39 6.60
CA MET A 85 -3.06 7.39 5.18
C MET A 85 -2.95 8.80 4.60
N VAL A 86 -3.86 9.70 4.99
CA VAL A 86 -3.89 11.07 4.50
C VAL A 86 -2.67 11.87 4.97
N ASP A 87 -2.18 11.62 6.17
CA ASP A 87 -0.99 12.30 6.70
C ASP A 87 0.26 11.87 5.93
N THR A 88 0.38 10.57 5.66
CA THR A 88 1.43 10.04 4.79
C THR A 88 1.34 10.62 3.38
N ALA A 89 0.13 10.70 2.80
CA ALA A 89 -0.08 11.30 1.48
C ALA A 89 0.38 12.78 1.42
N ARG A 90 0.08 13.57 2.46
CA ARG A 90 0.54 14.97 2.55
C ARG A 90 2.06 15.07 2.61
N ALA A 91 2.71 14.28 3.48
CA ALA A 91 4.16 14.27 3.60
C ALA A 91 4.86 13.90 2.28
N LEU A 92 4.31 12.93 1.54
CA LEU A 92 4.79 12.55 0.20
C LEU A 92 4.58 13.67 -0.81
N ALA A 93 3.39 14.29 -0.81
CA ALA A 93 3.04 15.33 -1.76
C ALA A 93 3.95 16.56 -1.61
N GLU A 94 4.44 16.89 -0.41
CA GLU A 94 5.38 17.99 -0.20
C GLU A 94 6.73 17.74 -0.87
N LYS A 95 7.20 16.49 -0.89
CA LYS A 95 8.56 16.12 -1.31
C LYS A 95 8.66 15.62 -2.76
N ILE A 96 7.58 15.07 -3.31
CA ILE A 96 7.61 14.35 -4.60
C ILE A 96 6.58 14.96 -5.55
N LYS A 97 7.05 15.40 -6.72
CA LYS A 97 6.22 16.10 -7.73
C LYS A 97 6.26 15.47 -9.12
N ASP A 98 7.25 14.62 -9.37
CA ASP A 98 7.57 14.06 -10.69
C ASP A 98 7.08 12.61 -10.87
N LYS A 99 6.52 11.99 -9.82
CA LYS A 99 6.02 10.61 -9.83
C LYS A 99 4.50 10.55 -9.63
N THR A 100 3.86 9.51 -10.14
CA THR A 100 2.47 9.15 -9.85
C THR A 100 2.47 8.13 -8.72
N ILE A 101 1.98 8.54 -7.55
CA ILE A 101 1.91 7.73 -6.34
C ILE A 101 0.44 7.57 -5.97
N VAL A 102 -0.02 6.33 -5.82
CA VAL A 102 -1.38 6.04 -5.34
C VAL A 102 -1.29 5.28 -4.01
N LEU A 103 -1.84 5.85 -2.96
CA LEU A 103 -2.02 5.18 -1.68
C LEU A 103 -3.31 4.37 -1.72
N THR A 104 -3.28 3.19 -1.11
CA THR A 104 -4.46 2.34 -1.01
C THR A 104 -4.46 1.57 0.30
N GLY A 105 -5.65 1.25 0.79
CA GLY A 105 -5.87 0.54 2.03
C GLY A 105 -7.13 -0.31 1.94
N ALA A 106 -7.47 -0.96 3.05
CA ALA A 106 -8.69 -1.72 3.19
C ALA A 106 -9.29 -1.44 4.58
N MET A 107 -10.62 -1.48 4.68
CA MET A 107 -11.31 -1.40 5.99
C MET A 107 -11.47 -2.78 6.61
N ILE A 108 -11.54 -3.84 5.80
CA ILE A 108 -11.76 -5.21 6.27
C ILE A 108 -10.54 -6.06 5.90
N PRO A 109 -9.95 -6.83 6.85
CA PRO A 109 -8.80 -7.65 6.54
C PRO A 109 -9.11 -8.68 5.47
N TYR A 110 -8.17 -8.89 4.55
CA TYR A 110 -8.42 -9.67 3.34
C TYR A 110 -8.90 -11.11 3.64
N LYS A 111 -8.38 -11.73 4.69
CA LYS A 111 -8.73 -13.11 5.08
C LYS A 111 -10.18 -13.29 5.57
N PHE A 112 -10.94 -12.22 5.79
CA PHE A 112 -12.34 -12.30 6.26
C PHE A 112 -13.36 -12.52 5.11
N GLY A 113 -12.90 -12.64 3.86
CA GLY A 113 -13.74 -13.02 2.70
C GLY A 113 -14.62 -11.91 2.10
N SER A 114 -14.99 -10.88 2.88
CA SER A 114 -15.76 -9.71 2.43
C SER A 114 -14.91 -8.44 2.32
N SER A 115 -13.62 -8.57 2.03
CA SER A 115 -12.68 -7.45 2.03
C SER A 115 -12.83 -6.56 0.79
N ASP A 116 -12.76 -5.25 1.02
CA ASP A 116 -12.65 -4.21 0.00
C ASP A 116 -11.25 -4.15 -0.64
N GLY A 117 -10.25 -4.82 -0.06
CA GLY A 117 -8.86 -4.77 -0.48
C GLY A 117 -8.63 -5.18 -1.94
N LEU A 118 -9.31 -6.23 -2.44
CA LEU A 118 -9.15 -6.66 -3.83
C LEU A 118 -9.61 -5.57 -4.82
N PHE A 119 -10.75 -4.94 -4.54
CA PHE A 119 -11.30 -3.87 -5.38
C PHE A 119 -10.45 -2.60 -5.30
N ASN A 120 -10.01 -2.22 -4.10
CA ASN A 120 -9.17 -1.05 -3.88
C ASN A 120 -7.81 -1.20 -4.57
N LEU A 121 -7.17 -2.39 -4.48
CA LEU A 121 -5.91 -2.69 -5.16
C LEU A 121 -6.07 -2.65 -6.69
N GLY A 122 -7.12 -3.24 -7.23
CA GLY A 122 -7.42 -3.19 -8.68
C GLY A 122 -7.63 -1.76 -9.19
N SER A 123 -8.28 -0.93 -8.39
CA SER A 123 -8.47 0.50 -8.67
C SER A 123 -7.14 1.25 -8.63
N ALA A 124 -6.31 1.04 -7.60
CA ALA A 124 -5.00 1.66 -7.48
C ALA A 124 -4.08 1.31 -8.65
N LEU A 125 -4.06 0.04 -9.07
CA LEU A 125 -3.34 -0.43 -10.26
C LEU A 125 -3.81 0.26 -11.54
N SER A 126 -5.11 0.55 -11.66
CA SER A 126 -5.65 1.25 -12.83
C SER A 126 -5.23 2.73 -12.80
N PHE A 127 -5.43 3.41 -11.68
CA PHE A 127 -5.20 4.85 -11.56
C PHE A 127 -3.72 5.24 -11.64
N VAL A 128 -2.81 4.46 -11.06
CA VAL A 128 -1.36 4.75 -11.14
C VAL A 128 -0.84 4.73 -12.58
N GLN A 129 -1.57 4.11 -13.52
CA GLN A 129 -1.19 4.04 -14.92
C GLN A 129 -1.68 5.24 -15.75
N ILE A 130 -2.76 5.89 -15.34
CA ILE A 130 -3.47 6.90 -16.15
C ILE A 130 -3.43 8.31 -15.56
N LEU A 131 -3.22 8.44 -14.25
CA LEU A 131 -3.15 9.74 -13.59
C LEU A 131 -1.83 10.45 -13.91
N PRO A 132 -1.82 11.79 -13.95
CA PRO A 132 -0.57 12.54 -14.08
C PRO A 132 0.32 12.36 -12.84
N SER A 133 1.52 12.94 -12.86
CA SER A 133 2.38 12.97 -11.66
C SER A 133 1.66 13.71 -10.53
N GLY A 134 1.69 13.12 -9.34
CA GLY A 134 0.92 13.53 -8.18
C GLY A 134 0.83 12.41 -7.15
N VAL A 135 0.36 12.77 -5.95
CA VAL A 135 0.06 11.81 -4.87
C VAL A 135 -1.46 11.75 -4.71
N TYR A 136 -1.99 10.53 -4.74
CA TYR A 136 -3.42 10.22 -4.76
C TYR A 136 -3.79 9.23 -3.68
#